data_AF-L5KNU1-F1
#
_entry.id   AF-L5KNU1-F1
#
_cell.length_a   1.000
_cell.length_b   1.000
_cell.length_c   1.000
_cell.angle_alpha   90.00
_cell.angle_beta   90.00
_cell.angle_gamma   90.00
#
_symmetry.space_group_name_H-M   'P 1'
#
loop_
_entity.id
_entity.type
_entity.pdbx_description
1 polymer ?
#
loop_
_entity_poly.entity_id
_entity_poly.type
_entity_poly.pdbx_seq_one_letter_code
_entity_poly.pdbx_strand_id
1 'polypeptide(L)'
;MALEQIFDSQKGCDLSIRVKAKDNEDLSICGHSLILSTNPEAQALWREPGSTVTLEVDAECLPLVRDVIRYFYSRRIDISLSSVKCLHKLASAFGAKQLQSYCAHLFATLIPQDLSFQTALDLYAYALATGDPKLEAICLQFLAWNFEALLGATAWPNIPPALLRVLLSRSDLAVPSELVLLMAVEAWSWEGHATREELEGLALEFHTVPVQLLARHRGLNLTEDAYQPRLYTAPAWSASVTRNFQASSYYWSDPRQSFQTRAHPSFLFQDRLVSWSLMYLSTVRNCWNSGFSCSSDELPTLYLSKSGYSDRTIGYENKALMICGTGFVADVTSFQGSKAVIPSALETNGSRSASFFPCPAGSFSSFRAVIRPFYLTNSSGVD
;
A
#
# COMPACT_ATOMS: atom_id res chain seq x y z
N MET A 1 -34.31 6.73 11.49
CA MET A 1 -34.44 7.63 12.66
C MET A 1 -35.37 7.05 13.72
N ALA A 2 -36.59 6.59 13.41
CA ALA A 2 -37.51 6.08 14.44
C ALA A 2 -36.98 4.83 15.20
N LEU A 3 -36.47 3.81 14.51
CA LEU A 3 -36.01 2.56 15.16
C LEU A 3 -34.75 2.76 16.03
N GLU A 4 -33.89 3.68 15.64
CA GLU A 4 -32.68 4.03 16.38
C GLU A 4 -33.01 4.66 17.74
N GLN A 5 -34.02 5.52 17.79
CA GLN A 5 -34.52 6.11 19.04
C GLN A 5 -35.14 5.05 19.97
N ILE A 6 -35.77 4.01 19.40
CA ILE A 6 -36.28 2.87 20.18
C ILE A 6 -35.13 2.15 20.87
N PHE A 7 -34.05 1.84 20.13
CA PHE A 7 -32.84 1.27 20.73
C PHE A 7 -32.27 2.19 21.82
N ASP A 8 -32.11 3.49 21.54
CA ASP A 8 -31.54 4.44 22.50
C ASP A 8 -32.36 4.57 23.79
N SER A 9 -33.68 4.40 23.71
CA SER A 9 -34.55 4.45 24.88
C SER A 9 -34.31 3.32 25.88
N GLN A 10 -33.78 2.18 25.42
CA GLN A 10 -33.56 0.95 26.21
C GLN A 10 -34.83 0.51 26.99
N LYS A 11 -36.02 0.70 26.41
CA LYS A 11 -37.32 0.37 27.01
C LYS A 11 -38.12 -0.57 26.12
N GLY A 12 -38.90 -1.46 26.73
CA GLY A 12 -39.81 -2.36 26.01
C GLY A 12 -39.14 -3.54 25.31
N CYS A 13 -37.94 -3.91 25.74
CA CYS A 13 -37.15 -4.99 25.16
C CYS A 13 -37.68 -6.38 25.55
N ASP A 14 -37.54 -7.33 24.63
CA ASP A 14 -37.84 -8.75 24.81
C ASP A 14 -36.57 -9.64 24.76
N LEU A 15 -35.43 -9.03 24.43
CA LEU A 15 -34.12 -9.69 24.32
C LEU A 15 -33.07 -9.00 25.20
N SER A 16 -32.33 -9.79 25.98
CA SER A 16 -31.14 -9.38 26.73
C SER A 16 -29.88 -9.88 26.01
N ILE A 17 -29.08 -8.95 25.50
CA ILE A 17 -27.81 -9.24 24.82
C ILE A 17 -26.70 -9.09 25.87
N ARG A 18 -26.11 -10.19 26.29
CA ARG A 18 -24.97 -10.20 27.22
C ARG A 18 -23.67 -10.29 26.44
N VAL A 19 -22.76 -9.37 26.70
CA VAL A 19 -21.49 -9.28 26.00
C VAL A 19 -20.38 -9.50 27.02
N LYS A 20 -19.62 -10.56 26.81
CA LYS A 20 -18.50 -10.96 27.65
C LYS A 20 -17.21 -10.56 26.96
N ALA A 21 -16.35 -9.86 27.70
CA ALA A 21 -14.98 -9.64 27.31
C ALA A 21 -14.07 -10.20 28.40
N LYS A 22 -12.93 -10.75 27.99
CA LYS A 22 -11.95 -11.31 28.92
C LYS A 22 -11.56 -10.23 29.94
N ASP A 23 -11.59 -10.60 31.22
CA ASP A 23 -11.22 -9.75 32.37
C ASP A 23 -12.03 -8.44 32.53
N ASN A 24 -13.23 -8.37 31.95
CA ASN A 24 -14.14 -7.22 32.05
C ASN A 24 -15.52 -7.61 32.60
N GLU A 25 -16.26 -6.63 33.10
CA GLU A 25 -17.66 -6.81 33.50
C GLU A 25 -18.56 -7.11 32.30
N ASP A 26 -19.50 -8.04 32.47
CA ASP A 26 -20.49 -8.39 31.46
C ASP A 26 -21.33 -7.16 31.11
N LEU A 27 -21.28 -6.74 29.84
CA LEU A 27 -22.10 -5.66 29.34
C LEU A 27 -23.47 -6.23 28.92
N SER A 28 -24.53 -5.79 29.59
CA SER A 28 -25.91 -6.18 29.24
C SER A 28 -26.60 -5.07 28.44
N ILE A 29 -27.06 -5.41 27.24
CA ILE A 29 -27.74 -4.50 26.31
C ILE A 29 -29.16 -4.97 26.05
N CYS A 30 -30.09 -4.01 26.08
CA CYS A 30 -31.51 -4.21 25.82
C CYS A 30 -31.76 -4.28 24.30
N GLY A 31 -32.44 -5.33 23.83
CA GLY A 31 -32.74 -5.55 22.41
C GLY A 31 -34.20 -5.89 22.11
N HIS A 32 -34.61 -5.72 20.85
CA HIS A 32 -35.95 -6.00 20.34
C HIS A 32 -35.85 -7.04 19.23
N SER A 33 -36.26 -8.27 19.53
CA SER A 33 -36.13 -9.43 18.65
C SER A 33 -36.79 -9.19 17.30
N LEU A 34 -38.00 -8.61 17.30
CA LEU A 34 -38.73 -8.30 16.07
C LEU A 34 -37.94 -7.33 15.18
N ILE A 35 -37.36 -6.26 15.75
CA ILE A 35 -36.59 -5.28 14.97
C ILE A 35 -35.31 -5.91 14.45
N LEU A 36 -34.56 -6.60 15.30
CA LEU A 36 -33.31 -7.28 14.92
C LEU A 36 -33.55 -8.34 13.83
N SER A 37 -34.68 -9.05 13.85
CA SER A 37 -35.04 -10.03 12.83
C SER A 37 -35.26 -9.45 11.43
N THR A 38 -35.59 -8.14 11.34
CA THR A 38 -35.69 -7.45 10.04
C THR A 38 -34.33 -7.21 9.40
N ASN A 39 -33.24 -7.42 10.15
CA ASN A 39 -31.88 -7.26 9.68
C ASN A 39 -31.15 -8.61 9.62
N PRO A 40 -30.87 -9.16 8.42
CA PRO A 40 -30.15 -10.42 8.29
C PRO A 40 -28.72 -10.37 8.83
N GLU A 41 -28.10 -9.19 8.95
CA GLU A 41 -26.76 -9.05 9.54
C GLU A 41 -26.76 -9.15 11.06
N ALA A 42 -27.93 -9.06 11.69
CA ALA A 42 -28.09 -9.28 13.13
C ALA A 42 -28.40 -10.75 13.46
N GLN A 43 -28.31 -11.67 12.50
CA GLN A 43 -28.78 -13.06 12.66
C GLN A 43 -28.22 -13.75 13.89
N ALA A 44 -26.95 -13.51 14.24
CA ALA A 44 -26.35 -14.10 15.44
C ALA A 44 -27.09 -13.74 16.75
N LEU A 45 -27.82 -12.62 16.79
CA LEU A 45 -28.53 -12.14 17.98
C LEU A 45 -29.91 -12.76 18.19
N TRP A 46 -30.54 -13.31 17.15
CA TRP A 46 -31.91 -13.83 17.19
C TRP A 46 -32.05 -15.26 16.68
N ARG A 47 -30.93 -15.92 16.37
CA ARG A 47 -30.90 -17.30 15.85
C ARG A 47 -31.37 -18.33 16.88
N GLU A 48 -30.97 -18.17 18.14
CA GLU A 48 -31.36 -19.09 19.21
C GLU A 48 -32.67 -18.61 19.84
N PRO A 49 -33.67 -19.50 20.00
CA PRO A 49 -34.90 -19.15 20.67
C PRO A 49 -34.64 -18.90 22.15
N GLY A 50 -34.95 -17.69 22.62
CA GLY A 50 -34.78 -17.29 24.01
C GLY A 50 -34.83 -15.79 24.21
N SER A 51 -34.93 -15.35 25.46
CA SER A 51 -34.88 -13.95 25.85
C SER A 51 -33.47 -13.47 26.18
N THR A 52 -32.45 -14.31 26.04
CA THR A 52 -31.05 -13.97 26.29
C THR A 52 -30.15 -14.55 25.21
N VAL A 53 -29.25 -13.72 24.68
CA VAL A 53 -28.13 -14.15 23.83
C VAL A 53 -26.82 -13.70 24.48
N THR A 54 -25.80 -14.56 24.46
CA THR A 54 -24.46 -14.23 24.99
C THR A 54 -23.44 -14.20 23.86
N LEU A 55 -22.59 -13.19 23.86
CA LEU A 55 -21.54 -12.99 22.87
C LEU A 55 -20.20 -12.78 23.54
N GLU A 56 -19.16 -13.35 22.96
CA GLU A 56 -17.78 -13.15 23.40
C GLU A 56 -17.09 -12.20 22.42
N VAL A 57 -16.45 -11.15 22.96
CA VAL A 57 -15.74 -10.14 22.18
C VAL A 57 -14.39 -9.83 22.80
N ASP A 58 -13.45 -9.38 21.97
CA ASP A 58 -12.18 -8.86 22.45
C ASP A 58 -12.40 -7.63 23.34
N ALA A 59 -11.67 -7.54 24.46
CA ALA A 59 -11.77 -6.43 25.41
C ALA A 59 -11.52 -5.05 24.76
N GLU A 60 -10.59 -4.98 23.79
CA GLU A 60 -10.32 -3.75 23.04
C GLU A 60 -11.52 -3.24 22.22
N CYS A 61 -12.43 -4.14 21.83
CA CYS A 61 -13.58 -3.82 20.97
C CYS A 61 -14.88 -3.61 21.75
N LEU A 62 -14.88 -3.87 23.07
CA LEU A 62 -16.04 -3.70 23.95
C LEU A 62 -16.72 -2.32 23.79
N PRO A 63 -15.97 -1.18 23.69
CA PRO A 63 -16.61 0.14 23.57
C PRO A 63 -17.48 0.31 22.32
N LEU A 64 -17.22 -0.44 21.24
CA LEU A 64 -17.91 -0.30 19.95
C LEU A 64 -19.11 -1.25 19.80
N VAL A 65 -19.34 -2.14 20.76
CA VAL A 65 -20.41 -3.14 20.67
C VAL A 65 -21.79 -2.48 20.62
N ARG A 66 -21.99 -1.43 21.42
CA ARG A 66 -23.26 -0.67 21.41
C ARG A 66 -23.51 -0.05 20.03
N ASP A 67 -22.47 0.44 19.37
CA ASP A 67 -22.58 1.07 18.05
C ASP A 67 -22.92 0.06 16.95
N VAL A 68 -22.35 -1.15 17.01
CA VAL A 68 -22.70 -2.24 16.08
C VAL A 68 -24.14 -2.72 16.30
N ILE A 69 -24.60 -2.80 17.55
CA ILE A 69 -26.01 -3.14 17.81
C ILE A 69 -26.93 -2.01 17.35
N ARG A 70 -26.58 -0.75 17.60
CA ARG A 70 -27.31 0.42 17.09
C ARG A 70 -27.39 0.40 15.56
N TYR A 71 -26.30 0.03 14.87
CA TYR A 71 -26.26 -0.16 13.42
C TYR A 71 -27.32 -1.14 12.93
N PHE A 72 -27.61 -2.20 13.68
CA PHE A 72 -28.66 -3.14 13.27
C PHE A 72 -30.06 -2.52 13.22
N TYR A 73 -30.30 -1.43 13.97
CA TYR A 73 -31.55 -0.65 13.94
C TYR A 73 -31.50 0.50 12.93
N SER A 74 -30.36 1.17 12.79
CA SER A 74 -30.23 2.44 12.04
C SER A 74 -29.72 2.26 10.61
N ARG A 75 -29.03 1.14 10.33
CA ARG A 75 -28.20 0.90 9.13
C ARG A 75 -27.09 1.93 8.92
N ARG A 76 -26.68 2.63 9.97
CA ARG A 76 -25.67 3.69 9.95
C ARG A 76 -24.67 3.46 11.06
N ILE A 77 -23.39 3.60 10.72
CA ILE A 77 -22.29 3.53 11.67
C ILE A 77 -21.13 4.38 11.14
N ASP A 78 -20.52 5.14 12.03
CA ASP A 78 -19.36 5.95 11.69
C ASP A 78 -18.10 5.10 11.86
N ILE A 79 -17.27 5.08 10.83
CA ILE A 79 -16.05 4.28 10.78
C ILE A 79 -14.85 5.22 10.66
N SER A 80 -13.89 5.03 11.55
CA SER A 80 -12.63 5.78 11.60
C SER A 80 -11.44 4.81 11.59
N LEU A 81 -10.24 5.36 11.46
CA LEU A 81 -8.99 4.61 11.60
C LEU A 81 -8.91 3.82 12.92
N SER A 82 -9.36 4.42 14.03
CA SER A 82 -9.30 3.79 15.34
C SER A 82 -10.37 2.73 15.57
N SER A 83 -11.51 2.81 14.86
CA SER A 83 -12.63 1.87 15.04
C SER A 83 -12.65 0.74 14.02
N VAL A 84 -12.09 0.92 12.81
CA VAL A 84 -12.27 -0.02 11.69
C VAL A 84 -11.84 -1.45 11.99
N LYS A 85 -10.72 -1.65 12.71
CA LYS A 85 -10.24 -2.98 13.14
C LYS A 85 -11.29 -3.69 13.98
N CYS A 86 -11.78 -3.01 15.02
CA CYS A 86 -12.77 -3.57 15.92
C CYS A 86 -14.14 -3.72 15.28
N LEU A 87 -14.57 -2.80 14.43
CA LEU A 87 -15.81 -2.93 13.67
C LEU A 87 -15.76 -4.12 12.71
N HIS A 88 -14.63 -4.37 12.05
CA HIS A 88 -14.43 -5.57 11.25
C HIS A 88 -14.51 -6.86 12.08
N LYS A 89 -13.81 -6.90 13.24
CA LYS A 89 -13.87 -8.03 14.19
C LYS A 89 -15.29 -8.31 14.67
N LEU A 90 -15.98 -7.27 15.16
CA LEU A 90 -17.34 -7.38 15.64
C LEU A 90 -18.26 -7.83 14.51
N ALA A 91 -18.19 -7.21 13.33
CA ALA A 91 -19.00 -7.62 12.19
C ALA A 91 -18.80 -9.11 11.83
N SER A 92 -17.56 -9.60 11.90
CA SER A 92 -17.28 -11.04 11.76
C SER A 92 -17.95 -11.87 12.85
N ALA A 93 -17.84 -11.48 14.11
CA ALA A 93 -18.43 -12.19 15.25
C ALA A 93 -19.97 -12.22 15.21
N PHE A 94 -20.60 -11.13 14.75
CA PHE A 94 -22.05 -11.04 14.57
C PHE A 94 -22.54 -11.70 13.27
N GLY A 95 -21.65 -12.10 12.35
CA GLY A 95 -22.01 -12.60 11.02
C GLY A 95 -22.53 -11.51 10.07
N ALA A 96 -22.26 -10.24 10.35
CA ALA A 96 -22.64 -9.08 9.57
C ALA A 96 -21.75 -8.92 8.33
N LYS A 97 -21.97 -9.76 7.31
CA LYS A 97 -21.10 -9.86 6.13
C LYS A 97 -20.96 -8.57 5.32
N GLN A 98 -22.01 -7.74 5.24
CA GLN A 98 -21.93 -6.51 4.45
C GLN A 98 -21.11 -5.47 5.19
N LEU A 99 -21.36 -5.29 6.50
CA LEU A 99 -20.55 -4.43 7.35
C LEU A 99 -19.08 -4.90 7.39
N GLN A 100 -18.84 -6.20 7.53
CA GLN A 100 -17.50 -6.77 7.50
C GLN A 100 -16.79 -6.47 6.18
N SER A 101 -17.44 -6.76 5.05
CA SER A 101 -16.91 -6.45 3.72
C SER A 101 -16.63 -4.95 3.59
N TYR A 102 -17.55 -4.08 4.02
CA TYR A 102 -17.36 -2.63 3.95
C TYR A 102 -16.14 -2.17 4.75
N CYS A 103 -15.98 -2.62 6.00
CA CYS A 103 -14.77 -2.36 6.80
C CYS A 103 -13.50 -2.84 6.08
N ALA A 104 -13.55 -4.03 5.46
CA ALA A 104 -12.42 -4.60 4.73
C ALA A 104 -11.98 -3.73 3.54
N HIS A 105 -12.93 -3.08 2.84
CA HIS A 105 -12.63 -2.15 1.76
C HIS A 105 -12.06 -0.82 2.27
N LEU A 106 -12.39 -0.41 3.50
CA LEU A 106 -11.90 0.82 4.08
C LEU A 106 -10.45 0.74 4.58
N PHE A 107 -9.89 -0.45 4.82
CA PHE A 107 -8.51 -0.57 5.30
C PHE A 107 -7.49 0.15 4.40
N ALA A 108 -7.57 -0.04 3.08
CA ALA A 108 -6.69 0.65 2.13
C ALA A 108 -6.87 2.18 2.14
N THR A 109 -8.07 2.67 2.43
CA THR A 109 -8.36 4.12 2.51
C THR A 109 -7.90 4.75 3.82
N LEU A 110 -7.92 3.97 4.91
CA LEU A 110 -7.63 4.46 6.25
C LEU A 110 -6.15 4.37 6.59
N ILE A 111 -5.45 3.29 6.20
CA ILE A 111 -4.02 3.08 6.51
C ILE A 111 -3.14 4.32 6.18
N PRO A 112 -3.25 4.96 5.01
CA PRO A 112 -2.40 6.10 4.66
C PRO A 112 -2.62 7.37 5.49
N GLN A 113 -3.65 7.41 6.34
CA GLN A 113 -3.91 8.53 7.25
C GLN A 113 -3.02 8.48 8.50
N ASP A 114 -2.43 7.31 8.80
CA ASP A 114 -1.50 7.15 9.91
C ASP A 114 -0.04 7.30 9.47
N LEU A 115 0.54 8.46 9.76
CA LEU A 115 1.94 8.74 9.47
C LEU A 115 2.92 8.03 10.42
N SER A 116 2.43 7.42 11.52
CA SER A 116 3.26 6.70 12.48
C SER A 116 3.50 5.23 12.10
N PHE A 117 2.77 4.72 11.10
CA PHE A 117 2.74 3.31 10.68
C PHE A 117 2.20 2.30 11.70
N GLN A 118 1.83 2.72 12.91
CA GLN A 118 1.33 1.81 13.95
C GLN A 118 0.07 1.06 13.49
N THR A 119 -0.86 1.75 12.83
CA THR A 119 -2.09 1.13 12.34
C THR A 119 -1.81 0.07 11.26
N ALA A 120 -0.83 0.30 10.38
CA ALA A 120 -0.46 -0.68 9.37
C ALA A 120 0.12 -1.95 10.01
N LEU A 121 0.96 -1.79 11.06
CA LEU A 121 1.54 -2.89 11.83
C LEU A 121 0.48 -3.66 12.62
N ASP A 122 -0.42 -2.95 13.31
CA ASP A 122 -1.52 -3.54 14.06
C ASP A 122 -2.48 -4.32 13.16
N LEU A 123 -2.81 -3.76 11.98
CA LEU A 123 -3.66 -4.42 11.00
C LEU A 123 -2.97 -5.61 10.35
N TYR A 124 -1.64 -5.57 10.16
CA TYR A 124 -0.88 -6.73 9.69
C TYR A 124 -0.90 -7.87 10.71
N ALA A 125 -0.63 -7.58 11.99
CA ALA A 125 -0.73 -8.57 13.05
C ALA A 125 -2.15 -9.15 13.17
N TYR A 126 -3.17 -8.29 13.03
CA TYR A 126 -4.55 -8.72 12.98
C TYR A 126 -4.85 -9.64 11.78
N ALA A 127 -4.39 -9.28 10.58
CA ALA A 127 -4.57 -10.08 9.37
C ALA A 127 -3.98 -11.49 9.51
N LEU A 128 -2.79 -11.60 10.11
CA LEU A 128 -2.18 -12.89 10.42
C LEU A 128 -3.00 -13.70 11.42
N ALA A 129 -3.50 -13.04 12.48
CA ALA A 129 -4.30 -13.70 13.51
C ALA A 129 -5.65 -14.21 12.96
N THR A 130 -6.23 -13.54 11.98
CA THR A 130 -7.50 -13.96 11.34
C THR A 130 -7.33 -14.77 10.07
N GLY A 131 -6.10 -14.92 9.56
CA GLY A 131 -5.84 -15.56 8.27
C GLY A 131 -6.50 -14.81 7.10
N ASP A 132 -6.43 -13.47 7.10
CA ASP A 132 -6.93 -12.63 6.01
C ASP A 132 -5.80 -12.25 5.04
N PRO A 133 -5.58 -13.02 3.95
CA PRO A 133 -4.49 -12.77 3.02
C PRO A 133 -4.65 -11.46 2.23
N LYS A 134 -5.89 -10.97 2.09
CA LYS A 134 -6.15 -9.72 1.37
C LYS A 134 -5.68 -8.53 2.21
N LEU A 135 -6.04 -8.51 3.50
CA LEU A 135 -5.56 -7.47 4.41
C LEU A 135 -4.05 -7.54 4.62
N GLU A 136 -3.50 -8.76 4.74
CA GLU A 136 -2.05 -8.98 4.81
C GLU A 136 -1.33 -8.35 3.61
N ALA A 137 -1.79 -8.64 2.39
CA ALA A 137 -1.23 -8.08 1.17
C ALA A 137 -1.33 -6.55 1.13
N ILE A 138 -2.46 -5.97 1.54
CA ILE A 138 -2.65 -4.51 1.61
C ILE A 138 -1.64 -3.87 2.57
N CYS A 139 -1.47 -4.43 3.77
CA CYS A 139 -0.52 -3.91 4.76
C CYS A 139 0.92 -4.01 4.27
N LEU A 140 1.33 -5.18 3.75
CA LEU A 140 2.67 -5.37 3.19
C LEU A 140 2.95 -4.41 2.04
N GLN A 141 1.96 -4.20 1.16
CA GLN A 141 2.08 -3.28 0.03
C GLN A 141 2.31 -1.84 0.49
N PHE A 142 1.52 -1.39 1.48
CA PHE A 142 1.66 -0.05 2.04
C PHE A 142 3.04 0.16 2.68
N LEU A 143 3.47 -0.80 3.51
CA LEU A 143 4.77 -0.76 4.18
C LEU A 143 5.93 -0.77 3.17
N ALA A 144 5.84 -1.59 2.12
CA ALA A 144 6.90 -1.71 1.13
C ALA A 144 7.06 -0.44 0.28
N TRP A 145 5.95 0.12 -0.21
CA TRP A 145 6.00 1.34 -1.04
C TRP A 145 6.33 2.61 -0.25
N ASN A 146 6.17 2.59 1.06
CA ASN A 146 6.46 3.71 1.95
C ASN A 146 7.65 3.44 2.87
N PHE A 147 8.50 2.48 2.51
CA PHE A 147 9.57 2.02 3.38
C PHE A 147 10.60 3.11 3.69
N GLU A 148 10.91 4.00 2.74
CA GLU A 148 11.73 5.20 2.97
C GLU A 148 11.19 6.05 4.14
N ALA A 149 9.88 6.26 4.21
CA ALA A 149 9.27 6.99 5.32
C ALA A 149 9.23 6.16 6.61
N LEU A 150 9.03 4.84 6.49
CA LEU A 150 9.06 3.90 7.62
C LEU A 150 10.43 3.89 8.32
N LEU A 151 11.54 3.95 7.57
CA LEU A 151 12.91 4.02 8.12
C LEU A 151 13.11 5.21 9.08
N GLY A 152 12.38 6.31 8.86
CA GLY A 152 12.43 7.50 9.71
C GLY A 152 11.32 7.56 10.78
N ALA A 153 10.43 6.57 10.84
CA ALA A 153 9.28 6.57 11.73
C ALA A 153 9.63 6.05 13.13
N THR A 154 8.87 6.49 14.14
CA THR A 154 8.98 5.99 15.52
C THR A 154 8.65 4.50 15.65
N ALA A 155 7.96 3.92 14.66
CA ALA A 155 7.65 2.50 14.61
C ALA A 155 8.84 1.61 14.20
N TRP A 156 9.85 2.16 13.49
CA TRP A 156 10.95 1.39 12.91
C TRP A 156 11.65 0.43 13.91
N PRO A 157 12.05 0.87 15.12
CA PRO A 157 12.72 -0.01 16.08
C PRO A 157 11.86 -1.22 16.49
N ASN A 158 10.53 -1.07 16.46
CA ASN A 158 9.58 -2.07 16.97
C ASN A 158 9.03 -3.01 15.89
N ILE A 159 9.55 -2.97 14.66
CA ILE A 159 9.08 -3.86 13.59
C ILE A 159 9.39 -5.33 13.95
N PRO A 160 8.42 -6.26 13.89
CA PRO A 160 8.68 -7.66 14.15
C PRO A 160 9.72 -8.26 13.18
N PRO A 161 10.70 -9.06 13.66
CA PRO A 161 11.74 -9.64 12.79
C PRO A 161 11.18 -10.47 11.61
N ALA A 162 10.06 -11.17 11.83
CA ALA A 162 9.38 -11.93 10.78
C ALA A 162 8.84 -11.03 9.67
N LEU A 163 8.25 -9.89 10.03
CA LEU A 163 7.76 -8.89 9.08
C LEU A 163 8.92 -8.26 8.32
N LEU A 164 10.00 -7.87 9.01
CA LEU A 164 11.15 -7.27 8.36
C LEU A 164 11.78 -8.21 7.32
N ARG A 165 11.92 -9.51 7.63
CA ARG A 165 12.38 -10.53 6.68
C ARG A 165 11.51 -10.57 5.41
N VAL A 166 10.19 -10.55 5.57
CA VAL A 166 9.25 -10.54 4.44
C VAL A 166 9.43 -9.27 3.61
N LEU A 167 9.55 -8.10 4.23
CA LEU A 167 9.75 -6.83 3.53
C LEU A 167 11.09 -6.78 2.78
N LEU A 168 12.19 -7.23 3.40
CA LEU A 168 13.51 -7.23 2.78
C LEU A 168 13.61 -8.17 1.57
N SER A 169 12.71 -9.15 1.45
CA SER A 169 12.69 -10.07 0.32
C SER A 169 11.96 -9.51 -0.92
N ARG A 170 11.40 -8.29 -0.84
CA ARG A 170 10.56 -7.71 -1.89
C ARG A 170 11.35 -6.81 -2.85
N SER A 171 11.17 -7.02 -4.15
CA SER A 171 11.77 -6.18 -5.19
C SER A 171 11.06 -4.83 -5.40
N ASP A 172 9.86 -4.68 -4.85
CA ASP A 172 9.08 -3.44 -4.90
C ASP A 172 9.23 -2.56 -3.65
N LEU A 173 10.22 -2.85 -2.81
CA LEU A 173 10.55 -2.04 -1.64
C LEU A 173 11.09 -0.67 -2.08
N ALA A 174 10.47 0.41 -1.59
CA ALA A 174 10.86 1.77 -1.90
C ALA A 174 11.88 2.31 -0.88
N VAL A 175 13.14 2.39 -1.30
CA VAL A 175 14.27 2.76 -0.44
C VAL A 175 15.15 3.80 -1.11
N PRO A 176 15.85 4.68 -0.37
CA PRO A 176 16.77 5.63 -0.99
C PRO A 176 17.90 4.93 -1.76
N SER A 177 18.50 3.92 -1.15
CA SER A 177 19.55 3.08 -1.72
C SER A 177 19.78 1.83 -0.86
N GLU A 178 20.45 0.81 -1.41
CA GLU A 178 20.88 -0.37 -0.63
C GLU A 178 21.75 -0.01 0.57
N LEU A 179 22.65 0.98 0.42
CA LEU A 179 23.53 1.37 1.53
C LEU A 179 22.72 1.93 2.71
N VAL A 180 21.73 2.79 2.43
CA VAL A 180 20.87 3.36 3.47
C VAL A 180 20.04 2.27 4.14
N LEU A 181 19.52 1.33 3.36
CA LEU A 181 18.78 0.19 3.88
C LEU A 181 19.66 -0.67 4.80
N LEU A 182 20.85 -1.06 4.35
CA LEU A 182 21.79 -1.89 5.13
C LEU A 182 22.12 -1.21 6.46
N MET A 183 22.48 0.08 6.44
CA MET A 183 22.77 0.84 7.65
C MET A 183 21.58 0.87 8.62
N ALA A 184 20.36 1.00 8.10
CA ALA A 184 19.16 0.99 8.92
C ALA A 184 18.88 -0.39 9.55
N VAL A 185 19.08 -1.47 8.80
CA VAL A 185 18.92 -2.85 9.29
C VAL A 185 20.00 -3.20 10.31
N GLU A 186 21.26 -2.78 10.08
CA GLU A 186 22.35 -2.94 11.03
C GLU A 186 22.02 -2.25 12.36
N ALA A 187 21.59 -0.97 12.30
CA ALA A 187 21.19 -0.21 13.48
C ALA A 187 20.01 -0.88 14.22
N TRP A 188 19.00 -1.32 13.47
CA TRP A 188 17.84 -2.04 14.02
C TRP A 188 18.25 -3.37 14.69
N SER A 189 19.19 -4.12 14.09
CA SER A 189 19.61 -5.43 14.60
C SER A 189 20.41 -5.36 15.91
N TRP A 190 21.08 -4.23 16.18
CA TRP A 190 21.90 -4.02 17.38
C TRP A 190 21.07 -3.94 18.66
N GLU A 191 19.75 -3.78 18.56
CA GLU A 191 18.82 -3.73 19.70
C GLU A 191 18.42 -5.12 20.26
N GLY A 192 19.11 -6.19 19.86
CA GLY A 192 19.04 -7.51 20.52
C GLY A 192 18.28 -8.61 19.76
N HIS A 193 18.22 -8.55 18.43
CA HIS A 193 17.50 -9.52 17.61
C HIS A 193 18.40 -10.67 17.11
N ALA A 194 18.00 -11.93 17.38
CA ALA A 194 18.78 -13.15 17.11
C ALA A 194 18.91 -13.56 15.62
N THR A 195 18.67 -12.64 14.68
CA THR A 195 18.60 -12.91 13.22
C THR A 195 19.43 -11.95 12.39
N ARG A 196 20.43 -11.30 13.01
CA ARG A 196 21.23 -10.22 12.40
C ARG A 196 21.87 -10.61 11.06
N GLU A 197 22.65 -11.69 11.02
CA GLU A 197 23.40 -12.10 9.81
C GLU A 197 22.46 -12.41 8.63
N GLU A 198 21.32 -13.04 8.91
CA GLU A 198 20.31 -13.35 7.90
C GLU A 198 19.67 -12.08 7.31
N LEU A 199 19.30 -11.12 8.18
CA LEU A 199 18.67 -9.88 7.75
C LEU A 199 19.64 -8.94 7.03
N GLU A 200 20.90 -8.88 7.48
CA GLU A 200 21.97 -8.19 6.77
C GLU A 200 22.16 -8.78 5.36
N GLY A 201 22.15 -10.11 5.24
CA GLY A 201 22.20 -10.80 3.94
C GLY A 201 21.02 -10.48 3.02
N LEU A 202 19.81 -10.30 3.54
CA LEU A 202 18.62 -9.90 2.76
C LEU A 202 18.61 -8.39 2.43
N ALA A 203 19.32 -7.57 3.20
CA ALA A 203 19.55 -6.16 2.90
C ALA A 203 20.72 -5.95 1.91
N LEU A 204 21.56 -6.96 1.72
CA LEU A 204 22.66 -6.98 0.77
C LEU A 204 22.24 -7.70 -0.51
N GLU A 205 21.95 -6.94 -1.56
CA GLU A 205 21.36 -7.56 -2.74
C GLU A 205 22.36 -7.93 -3.84
N PHE A 206 22.13 -9.14 -4.37
CA PHE A 206 22.92 -9.80 -5.41
C PHE A 206 22.85 -9.11 -6.77
N HIS A 207 21.83 -8.30 -7.06
CA HIS A 207 21.72 -7.58 -8.34
C HIS A 207 22.76 -6.46 -8.50
N THR A 208 23.50 -6.13 -7.44
CA THR A 208 24.68 -5.25 -7.52
C THR A 208 25.91 -5.99 -8.07
N VAL A 209 25.90 -7.33 -8.07
CA VAL A 209 27.00 -8.19 -8.51
C VAL A 209 27.04 -8.28 -10.04
N PRO A 210 28.25 -8.30 -10.65
CA PRO A 210 28.39 -8.59 -12.09
C PRO A 210 27.71 -9.89 -12.52
N VAL A 211 26.94 -9.83 -13.61
CA VAL A 211 26.21 -11.01 -14.14
C VAL A 211 27.14 -12.17 -14.49
N GLN A 212 28.39 -11.90 -14.90
CA GLN A 212 29.37 -12.93 -15.23
C GLN A 212 29.77 -13.76 -14.00
N LEU A 213 29.65 -13.20 -12.80
CA LEU A 213 29.85 -13.94 -11.55
C LEU A 213 28.61 -14.74 -11.20
N LEU A 214 27.42 -14.12 -11.28
CA LEU A 214 26.14 -14.81 -11.02
C LEU A 214 25.93 -15.99 -11.97
N ALA A 215 26.21 -15.82 -13.27
CA ALA A 215 26.04 -16.85 -14.30
C ALA A 215 26.93 -18.09 -14.10
N ARG A 216 27.97 -18.03 -13.25
CA ARG A 216 28.78 -19.21 -12.89
C ARG A 216 28.01 -20.17 -11.98
N HIS A 217 26.99 -19.68 -11.29
CA HIS A 217 26.13 -20.48 -10.43
C HIS A 217 24.96 -21.01 -11.27
N ARG A 218 24.99 -22.32 -11.57
CA ARG A 218 23.91 -22.98 -12.32
C ARG A 218 22.64 -23.07 -11.45
N GLY A 219 21.48 -22.85 -12.06
CA GLY A 219 20.18 -22.99 -11.39
C GLY A 219 19.64 -21.73 -10.71
N LEU A 220 20.30 -20.57 -10.85
CA LEU A 220 19.72 -19.31 -10.39
C LEU A 220 18.56 -18.89 -11.30
N ASN A 221 17.43 -18.56 -10.71
CA ASN A 221 16.32 -17.93 -11.40
C ASN A 221 16.41 -16.40 -11.22
N LEU A 222 17.05 -15.74 -12.18
CA LEU A 222 17.31 -14.30 -12.14
C LEU A 222 16.05 -13.43 -12.27
N THR A 223 14.87 -14.05 -12.39
CA THR A 223 13.57 -13.35 -12.32
C THR A 223 13.03 -13.26 -10.90
N GLU A 224 13.59 -13.97 -9.92
CA GLU A 224 13.17 -13.88 -8.51
C GLU A 224 13.48 -12.49 -7.94
N ASP A 225 12.66 -12.07 -6.97
CA ASP A 225 12.74 -10.73 -6.37
C ASP A 225 14.14 -10.41 -5.82
N ALA A 226 14.84 -11.39 -5.26
CA ALA A 226 16.20 -11.23 -4.72
C ALA A 226 17.27 -10.81 -5.75
N TYR A 227 16.98 -10.94 -7.05
CA TYR A 227 17.87 -10.53 -8.14
C TYR A 227 17.33 -9.33 -8.92
N GLN A 228 16.17 -8.80 -8.55
CA GLN A 228 15.60 -7.62 -9.16
C GLN A 228 15.94 -6.36 -8.35
N PRO A 229 16.29 -5.24 -8.99
CA PRO A 229 16.55 -4.00 -8.28
C PRO A 229 15.32 -3.50 -7.53
N ARG A 230 15.51 -2.97 -6.32
CA ARG A 230 14.47 -2.26 -5.57
C ARG A 230 14.01 -0.95 -6.23
N LEU A 231 12.99 -0.32 -5.67
CA LEU A 231 12.52 0.99 -6.11
C LEU A 231 13.41 2.10 -5.47
N TYR A 232 14.56 2.39 -6.08
CA TYR A 232 15.47 3.41 -5.57
C TYR A 232 14.95 4.83 -5.71
N THR A 233 14.72 5.48 -4.57
CA THR A 233 14.10 6.80 -4.50
C THR A 233 15.07 7.96 -4.40
N ALA A 234 16.38 7.70 -4.23
CA ALA A 234 17.38 8.77 -4.23
C ALA A 234 17.53 9.42 -5.63
N PRO A 235 18.01 10.67 -5.71
CA PRO A 235 18.21 11.39 -6.98
C PRO A 235 19.17 10.69 -7.96
N ALA A 236 20.03 9.80 -7.47
CA ALA A 236 20.95 9.02 -8.30
C ALA A 236 20.23 8.00 -9.21
N TRP A 237 18.98 7.65 -8.89
CA TRP A 237 18.18 6.64 -9.59
C TRP A 237 16.76 7.10 -9.92
N SER A 238 16.38 8.31 -9.53
CA SER A 238 15.01 8.79 -9.73
C SER A 238 14.92 10.29 -9.92
N ALA A 239 13.80 10.73 -10.47
CA ALA A 239 13.44 12.13 -10.56
C ALA A 239 11.93 12.31 -10.43
N SER A 240 11.52 13.49 -9.97
CA SER A 240 10.11 13.82 -9.78
C SER A 240 9.67 14.97 -10.68
N VAL A 241 8.41 14.91 -11.12
CA VAL A 241 7.67 16.01 -11.74
C VAL A 241 6.41 16.29 -10.93
N THR A 242 5.95 17.54 -10.95
CA THR A 242 4.68 17.94 -10.30
C THR A 242 3.69 18.37 -11.36
N ARG A 243 2.40 18.48 -10.99
CA ARG A 243 1.36 19.00 -11.89
C ARG A 243 1.56 20.49 -12.22
N ASN A 244 2.30 21.23 -11.40
CA ASN A 244 2.40 22.68 -11.53
C ASN A 244 3.15 23.04 -12.81
N PHE A 245 2.44 23.71 -13.72
CA PHE A 245 3.03 24.33 -14.91
C PHE A 245 3.97 25.46 -14.47
N GLN A 246 5.23 25.43 -14.89
CA GLN A 246 6.06 26.62 -14.80
C GLN A 246 5.61 27.61 -15.87
N ALA A 247 4.90 28.67 -15.44
CA ALA A 247 4.56 29.81 -16.29
C ALA A 247 5.81 30.67 -16.51
N SER A 248 6.72 30.19 -17.36
CA SER A 248 7.77 31.03 -17.92
C SER A 248 7.16 31.83 -19.09
N SER A 249 6.85 33.11 -18.83
CA SER A 249 6.63 34.19 -19.81
C SER A 249 6.19 33.73 -21.23
N TYR A 250 4.88 33.77 -21.47
CA TYR A 250 4.20 33.53 -22.76
C TYR A 250 4.12 32.11 -23.34
N TYR A 251 4.82 31.10 -22.80
CA TYR A 251 4.70 29.72 -23.29
C TYR A 251 4.32 28.72 -22.18
N TRP A 252 3.21 28.02 -22.37
CA TRP A 252 2.80 26.89 -21.53
C TRP A 252 3.68 25.68 -21.86
N SER A 253 4.69 25.40 -21.03
CA SER A 253 5.51 24.20 -21.17
C SER A 253 5.02 23.10 -20.23
N ASP A 254 4.95 21.87 -20.72
CA ASP A 254 4.62 20.71 -19.90
C ASP A 254 5.68 20.49 -18.81
N PRO A 255 5.28 20.11 -17.58
CA PRO A 255 6.24 19.80 -16.53
C PRO A 255 7.20 18.69 -16.98
N ARG A 256 8.49 19.03 -17.03
CA ARG A 256 9.57 18.15 -17.48
C ARG A 256 10.75 18.23 -16.52
N GLN A 257 11.36 17.07 -16.26
CA GLN A 257 12.60 16.96 -15.50
C GLN A 257 13.60 16.10 -16.26
N SER A 258 14.82 16.61 -16.44
CA SER A 258 15.93 15.84 -17.00
C SER A 258 16.89 15.45 -15.88
N PHE A 259 17.42 14.24 -15.93
CA PHE A 259 18.36 13.71 -14.94
C PHE A 259 19.25 12.62 -15.54
N GLN A 260 20.28 12.22 -14.79
CA GLN A 260 21.21 11.18 -15.20
C GLN A 260 21.31 10.11 -14.14
N THR A 261 21.47 8.87 -14.57
CA THR A 261 21.75 7.72 -13.69
C THR A 261 22.97 6.98 -14.21
N ARG A 262 23.57 6.14 -13.36
CA ARG A 262 24.47 5.09 -13.87
C ARG A 262 23.67 4.11 -14.73
N ALA A 263 24.36 3.44 -15.66
CA ALA A 263 23.74 2.45 -16.52
C ALA A 263 23.23 1.24 -15.73
N HIS A 264 23.94 0.86 -14.66
CA HIS A 264 23.61 -0.25 -13.76
C HIS A 264 24.22 -0.02 -12.35
N PRO A 265 23.64 -0.53 -11.24
CA PRO A 265 24.17 -0.40 -9.88
C PRO A 265 25.58 -0.96 -9.70
N SER A 266 25.91 -2.00 -10.47
CA SER A 266 27.21 -2.67 -10.43
C SER A 266 28.39 -1.71 -10.64
N PHE A 267 29.48 -1.98 -9.93
CA PHE A 267 30.75 -1.24 -10.02
C PHE A 267 31.28 -1.09 -11.46
N LEU A 268 30.98 -2.05 -12.35
CA LEU A 268 31.44 -2.04 -13.74
C LEU A 268 30.95 -0.82 -14.55
N PHE A 269 29.89 -0.15 -14.09
CA PHE A 269 29.24 0.95 -14.82
C PHE A 269 29.39 2.30 -14.12
N GLN A 270 30.40 2.47 -13.25
CA GLN A 270 30.62 3.72 -12.52
C GLN A 270 30.71 4.95 -13.44
N ASP A 271 31.41 4.84 -14.56
CA ASP A 271 31.61 5.94 -15.52
C ASP A 271 30.62 5.93 -16.69
N ARG A 272 29.59 5.09 -16.65
CA ARG A 272 28.62 4.93 -17.73
C ARG A 272 27.30 5.59 -17.34
N LEU A 273 27.09 6.80 -17.84
CA LEU A 273 25.89 7.59 -17.56
C LEU A 273 24.84 7.45 -18.66
N VAL A 274 23.59 7.32 -18.23
CA VAL A 274 22.40 7.34 -19.07
C VAL A 274 21.59 8.58 -18.74
N SER A 275 21.18 9.31 -19.78
CA SER A 275 20.36 10.51 -19.64
C SER A 275 18.89 10.17 -19.79
N TRP A 276 18.07 10.75 -18.92
CA TRP A 276 16.63 10.53 -18.87
C TRP A 276 15.87 11.85 -18.93
N SER A 277 14.70 11.85 -19.57
CA SER A 277 13.76 12.98 -19.52
C SER A 277 12.37 12.47 -19.14
N LEU A 278 11.91 12.88 -17.96
CA LEU A 278 10.59 12.61 -17.42
C LEU A 278 9.65 13.76 -17.75
N MET A 279 8.45 13.46 -18.24
CA MET A 279 7.44 14.45 -18.59
C MET A 279 6.07 14.04 -18.06
N TYR A 280 5.29 15.02 -17.63
CA TYR A 280 3.88 14.86 -17.30
C TYR A 280 3.03 15.38 -18.46
N LEU A 281 2.22 14.51 -19.06
CA LEU A 281 1.37 14.84 -20.19
C LEU A 281 -0.10 14.72 -19.78
N SER A 282 -0.79 15.86 -19.73
CA SER A 282 -2.18 15.93 -19.24
C SER A 282 -3.24 15.96 -20.33
N THR A 283 -2.88 16.36 -21.56
CA THR A 283 -3.82 16.50 -22.68
C THR A 283 -3.26 15.90 -23.95
N VAL A 284 -4.15 15.50 -24.87
CA VAL A 284 -3.77 14.96 -26.17
C VAL A 284 -2.90 15.97 -26.91
N ARG A 285 -3.32 17.24 -26.96
CA ARG A 285 -2.56 18.32 -27.60
C ARG A 285 -1.10 18.39 -27.10
N ASN A 286 -0.89 18.34 -25.79
CA ASN A 286 0.44 18.43 -25.20
C ASN A 286 1.31 17.21 -25.51
N CYS A 287 0.72 16.02 -25.52
CA CYS A 287 1.39 14.80 -25.93
C CYS A 287 1.88 14.87 -27.39
N TRP A 288 1.01 15.31 -28.31
CA TRP A 288 1.36 15.44 -29.73
C TRP A 288 2.41 16.54 -29.95
N ASN A 289 2.30 17.68 -29.25
CA ASN A 289 3.32 18.73 -29.28
C ASN A 289 4.69 18.26 -28.78
N SER A 290 4.71 17.27 -27.87
CA SER A 290 5.93 16.64 -27.37
C SER A 290 6.48 15.53 -28.30
N GLY A 291 5.82 15.28 -29.44
CA GLY A 291 6.25 14.32 -30.45
C GLY A 291 5.78 12.88 -30.20
N PHE A 292 4.76 12.67 -29.36
CA PHE A 292 4.25 11.34 -29.03
C PHE A 292 2.82 11.14 -29.54
N SER A 293 2.46 9.88 -29.83
CA SER A 293 1.08 9.50 -30.15
C SER A 293 0.36 9.08 -28.88
N CYS A 294 -0.68 9.83 -28.46
CA CYS A 294 -1.56 9.47 -27.34
C CYS A 294 -3.03 9.60 -27.71
N SER A 295 -3.87 8.80 -27.06
CA SER A 295 -5.33 8.90 -27.06
C SER A 295 -5.85 9.49 -25.73
N SER A 296 -7.13 9.84 -25.67
CA SER A 296 -7.73 10.48 -24.48
C SER A 296 -7.86 9.54 -23.27
N ASP A 297 -7.99 8.25 -23.51
CA ASP A 297 -8.11 7.20 -22.50
C ASP A 297 -6.77 6.88 -21.80
N GLU A 298 -5.65 7.15 -22.46
CA GLU A 298 -4.31 6.99 -21.89
C GLU A 298 -3.89 8.17 -20.98
N LEU A 299 -4.67 9.26 -20.95
CA LEU A 299 -4.28 10.49 -20.28
C LEU A 299 -4.98 10.70 -18.93
N PRO A 300 -4.31 11.35 -17.96
CA PRO A 300 -2.93 11.83 -18.00
C PRO A 300 -1.92 10.68 -17.91
N THR A 301 -0.75 10.84 -18.54
CA THR A 301 0.33 9.83 -18.54
C THR A 301 1.67 10.49 -18.20
N LEU A 302 2.56 9.71 -17.61
CA LEU A 302 3.97 10.03 -17.58
C LEU A 302 4.65 9.49 -18.83
N TYR A 303 5.65 10.23 -19.30
CA TYR A 303 6.54 9.81 -20.36
C TYR A 303 7.98 9.83 -19.88
N LEU A 304 8.73 8.79 -20.21
CA LEU A 304 10.14 8.67 -19.87
C LEU A 304 10.94 8.35 -21.13
N SER A 305 11.83 9.27 -21.53
CA SER A 305 12.77 9.02 -22.62
C SER A 305 14.16 8.70 -22.09
N LYS A 306 14.89 7.89 -22.86
CA LYS A 306 16.29 7.50 -22.62
C LYS A 306 17.17 8.03 -23.74
N SER A 307 18.33 8.57 -23.41
CA SER A 307 19.39 8.93 -24.36
C SER A 307 20.79 8.73 -23.74
N GLY A 308 21.84 8.84 -24.56
CA GLY A 308 23.22 8.64 -24.11
C GLY A 308 23.67 7.19 -24.20
N TYR A 309 24.26 6.65 -23.12
CA TYR A 309 24.84 5.31 -23.14
C TYR A 309 23.80 4.22 -23.38
N SER A 310 24.18 3.22 -24.17
CA SER A 310 23.39 2.02 -24.41
C SER A 310 24.29 0.80 -24.37
N ASP A 311 23.81 -0.24 -23.70
CA ASP A 311 24.41 -1.57 -23.67
C ASP A 311 23.30 -2.57 -23.96
N ARG A 312 23.56 -3.54 -24.84
CA ARG A 312 22.56 -4.54 -25.25
C ARG A 312 22.31 -5.61 -24.18
N THR A 313 23.15 -5.65 -23.14
CA THR A 313 23.02 -6.60 -22.02
C THR A 313 22.22 -6.03 -20.86
N ILE A 314 21.77 -4.76 -20.94
CA ILE A 314 21.03 -4.08 -19.87
C ILE A 314 19.63 -3.73 -20.35
N GLY A 315 18.63 -4.30 -19.68
CA GLY A 315 17.22 -3.92 -19.78
C GLY A 315 16.84 -2.91 -18.70
N TYR A 316 15.67 -2.28 -18.86
CA TYR A 316 15.14 -1.30 -17.90
C TYR A 316 13.66 -1.59 -17.60
N GLU A 317 13.35 -1.89 -16.35
CA GLU A 317 11.99 -2.09 -15.83
C GLU A 317 11.54 -0.91 -14.98
N ASN A 318 11.60 0.28 -15.57
CA ASN A 318 11.35 1.53 -14.85
C ASN A 318 9.92 1.58 -14.28
N LYS A 319 9.78 2.22 -13.12
CA LYS A 319 8.51 2.37 -12.40
C LYS A 319 8.19 3.83 -12.15
N ALA A 320 6.91 4.16 -12.03
CA ALA A 320 6.41 5.46 -11.66
C ALA A 320 5.66 5.35 -10.32
N LEU A 321 6.09 6.12 -9.34
CA LEU A 321 5.46 6.25 -8.04
C LEU A 321 4.50 7.46 -8.07
N MET A 322 3.24 7.21 -7.73
CA MET A 322 2.20 8.23 -7.61
C MET A 322 2.16 8.69 -6.16
N ILE A 323 2.47 9.96 -5.90
CA ILE A 323 2.70 10.47 -4.54
C ILE A 323 1.58 11.44 -4.14
N CYS A 324 1.00 11.27 -2.95
CA CYS A 324 -0.01 12.18 -2.41
C CYS A 324 0.60 13.40 -1.71
N GLY A 325 -0.22 14.39 -1.33
CA GLY A 325 0.27 15.62 -0.66
C GLY A 325 1.00 15.39 0.66
N THR A 326 0.70 14.29 1.37
CA THR A 326 1.37 13.85 2.60
C THR A 326 2.71 13.13 2.35
N GLY A 327 3.09 12.93 1.08
CA GLY A 327 4.38 12.33 0.71
C GLY A 327 4.37 10.80 0.57
N PHE A 328 3.31 10.11 0.96
CA PHE A 328 3.21 8.66 0.79
C PHE A 328 2.97 8.28 -0.69
N VAL A 329 3.48 7.11 -1.06
CA VAL A 329 3.30 6.46 -2.36
C VAL A 329 1.97 5.72 -2.38
N ALA A 330 1.05 6.21 -3.19
CA ALA A 330 -0.30 5.71 -3.34
C ALA A 330 -0.45 4.61 -4.39
N ASP A 331 0.41 4.64 -5.41
CA ASP A 331 0.44 3.65 -6.48
C ASP A 331 1.84 3.54 -7.08
N VAL A 332 2.15 2.37 -7.65
CA VAL A 332 3.34 2.11 -8.44
C VAL A 332 2.94 1.51 -9.78
N THR A 333 3.15 2.28 -10.84
CA THR A 333 2.83 1.87 -12.22
C THR A 333 4.10 1.57 -13.00
N SER A 334 4.06 0.57 -13.89
CA SER A 334 5.20 0.25 -14.76
C SER A 334 5.21 1.15 -16.00
N PHE A 335 6.41 1.51 -16.45
CA PHE A 335 6.55 2.09 -17.79
C PHE A 335 6.45 0.98 -18.84
N GLN A 336 5.37 0.98 -19.61
CA GLN A 336 5.20 0.13 -20.79
C GLN A 336 5.84 0.85 -21.99
N GLY A 337 7.04 0.40 -22.35
CA GLY A 337 7.91 1.17 -23.24
C GLY A 337 8.34 2.48 -22.59
N SER A 338 7.85 3.60 -23.09
CA SER A 338 8.16 4.94 -22.57
C SER A 338 7.01 5.59 -21.81
N LYS A 339 5.86 4.93 -21.67
CA LYS A 339 4.64 5.51 -21.07
C LYS A 339 4.25 4.81 -19.78
N ALA A 340 3.77 5.58 -18.80
CA ALA A 340 3.09 5.06 -17.61
C ALA A 340 1.80 5.85 -17.38
N VAL A 341 0.65 5.20 -17.59
CA VAL A 341 -0.68 5.79 -17.40
C VAL A 341 -0.88 6.10 -15.92
N ILE A 342 -1.37 7.30 -15.61
CA ILE A 342 -1.59 7.70 -14.22
C ILE A 342 -3.00 7.24 -13.79
N PRO A 343 -3.13 6.45 -12.72
CA PRO A 343 -4.43 6.00 -12.23
C PRO A 343 -5.28 7.17 -11.70
N SER A 344 -6.54 6.89 -11.35
CA SER A 344 -7.36 7.87 -10.64
C SER A 344 -6.98 7.87 -9.16
N ALA A 345 -6.73 9.05 -8.57
CA ALA A 345 -6.38 9.18 -7.16
C ALA A 345 -7.53 8.85 -6.18
N LEU A 346 -8.75 8.69 -6.71
CA LEU A 346 -9.94 8.22 -6.00
C LEU A 346 -10.67 7.21 -6.89
N GLU A 347 -11.42 6.30 -6.26
CA GLU A 347 -12.42 5.51 -6.98
C GLU A 347 -13.46 6.44 -7.61
N THR A 348 -13.54 6.40 -8.94
CA THR A 348 -14.53 7.15 -9.72
C THR A 348 -15.16 6.20 -10.74
N ASN A 349 -16.39 6.47 -11.16
CA ASN A 349 -17.08 5.71 -12.22
C ASN A 349 -16.46 5.88 -13.63
N GLY A 350 -15.20 6.32 -13.70
CA GLY A 350 -14.47 6.48 -14.95
C GLY A 350 -13.90 5.16 -15.46
N SER A 351 -13.41 5.17 -16.69
CA SER A 351 -12.72 4.02 -17.31
C SER A 351 -11.31 3.76 -16.77
N ARG A 352 -10.79 4.63 -15.89
CA ARG A 352 -9.42 4.53 -15.36
C ARG A 352 -9.39 3.68 -14.10
N SER A 353 -8.36 2.85 -13.97
CA SER A 353 -8.10 2.13 -12.72
C SER A 353 -7.92 3.13 -11.57
N ALA A 354 -8.54 2.85 -10.44
CA ALA A 354 -8.29 3.58 -9.21
C ALA A 354 -6.89 3.24 -8.69
N SER A 355 -6.28 4.19 -7.98
CA SER A 355 -5.03 3.92 -7.28
C SER A 355 -5.24 2.89 -6.17
N PHE A 356 -4.22 2.08 -5.93
CA PHE A 356 -4.29 1.07 -4.86
C PHE A 356 -4.62 1.69 -3.51
N PHE A 357 -3.97 2.80 -3.17
CA PHE A 357 -4.34 3.63 -2.02
C PHE A 357 -4.91 4.97 -2.53
N PRO A 358 -6.10 5.40 -2.09
CA PRO A 358 -6.64 6.69 -2.50
C PRO A 358 -5.90 7.85 -1.83
N CYS A 359 -5.73 8.97 -2.54
CA CYS A 359 -5.23 10.20 -1.92
C CYS A 359 -6.36 10.93 -1.19
N PRO A 360 -6.20 11.30 0.10
CA PRO A 360 -7.23 12.03 0.84
C PRO A 360 -7.64 13.37 0.19
N ALA A 361 -6.70 14.05 -0.46
CA ALA A 361 -6.95 15.31 -1.18
C ALA A 361 -7.60 15.11 -2.57
N GLY A 362 -7.91 13.87 -2.95
CA GLY A 362 -8.49 13.53 -4.25
C GLY A 362 -7.56 13.69 -5.46
N SER A 363 -6.27 13.94 -5.22
CA SER A 363 -5.28 14.11 -6.29
C SER A 363 -3.86 13.82 -5.84
N PHE A 364 -3.02 13.34 -6.78
CA PHE A 364 -1.57 13.23 -6.58
C PHE A 364 -0.90 14.61 -6.59
N SER A 365 0.09 14.78 -5.71
CA SER A 365 0.92 15.99 -5.60
C SER A 365 2.09 15.97 -6.56
N SER A 366 2.70 14.79 -6.74
CA SER A 366 3.89 14.60 -7.56
C SER A 366 3.98 13.17 -8.09
N PHE A 367 4.87 13.00 -9.07
CA PHE A 367 5.10 11.74 -9.76
C PHE A 367 6.60 11.51 -9.82
N ARG A 368 7.08 10.37 -9.32
CA ARG A 368 8.51 10.03 -9.30
C ARG A 368 8.78 8.85 -10.22
N ALA A 369 9.63 9.05 -11.24
CA ALA A 369 10.13 7.93 -12.04
C ALA A 369 11.37 7.34 -11.39
N VAL A 370 11.40 6.02 -11.27
CA VAL A 370 12.51 5.23 -10.70
C VAL A 370 13.10 4.37 -11.81
N ILE A 371 14.42 4.44 -11.96
CA ILE A 371 15.16 3.71 -12.98
C ILE A 371 15.62 2.36 -12.40
N ARG A 372 15.15 1.25 -13.00
CA ARG A 372 15.45 -0.11 -12.55
C ARG A 372 16.16 -0.90 -13.65
N PRO A 373 17.49 -0.80 -13.74
CA PRO A 373 18.24 -1.55 -14.73
C PRO A 373 18.42 -3.00 -14.29
N PHE A 374 18.30 -3.95 -15.21
CA PHE A 374 18.52 -5.37 -14.95
C PHE A 374 19.34 -5.99 -16.07
N TYR A 375 20.00 -7.12 -15.79
CA TYR A 375 20.73 -7.85 -16.82
C TYR A 375 19.79 -8.67 -17.70
N LEU A 376 19.93 -8.52 -19.01
CA LEU A 376 19.30 -9.39 -19.98
C LEU A 376 20.05 -10.73 -19.98
N THR A 377 19.45 -11.72 -19.35
CA THR A 377 19.95 -13.10 -19.39
C THR A 377 19.52 -13.67 -20.73
N ASN A 378 20.47 -14.15 -21.53
CA ASN A 378 20.21 -14.57 -22.90
C ASN A 378 19.37 -15.87 -22.89
N SER A 379 18.05 -15.74 -22.78
CA SER A 379 17.06 -16.80 -22.89
C SER A 379 15.72 -16.27 -23.43
N SER A 380 15.80 -15.58 -24.56
CA SER A 380 14.76 -15.68 -25.59
C SER A 380 15.49 -15.97 -26.91
N GLY A 381 15.11 -17.07 -27.57
CA GLY A 381 15.79 -17.69 -28.72
C GLY A 381 16.23 -16.67 -29.77
N VAL A 382 17.39 -16.82 -30.41
CA VAL A 382 17.59 -17.81 -31.48
C VAL A 382 16.30 -18.54 -31.83
N ASP A 383 15.49 -17.89 -32.65
CA ASP A 383 15.00 -18.49 -33.88
C ASP A 383 15.57 -17.69 -35.06
#